data_AF-A0A318U8M0-F1
#
_entry.id   AF-A0A318U8M0-F1
#
_cell.length_a   1.000
_cell.length_b   1.000
_cell.length_c   1.000
_cell.angle_alpha   90.00
_cell.angle_beta   90.00
_cell.angle_gamma   90.00
#
_symmetry.space_group_name_H-M   'P 1'
#
loop_
_entity.id
_entity.type
_entity.pdbx_description
1 polymer ?
#
loop_
_entity_poly.entity_id
_entity_poly.type
_entity_poly.pdbx_seq_one_letter_code
_entity_poly.pdbx_strand_id
1 'polypeptide(L)' 'MSLTNKELADLYMKYKKEKKLYKQKKRNSLYDLNHYFECKKALSLIKVEMLRRGLKKKHAKRLSSF' A
#
# COMPACT_ATOMS: atom_id res chain seq x y z
N MET A 1 1.46 20.15 0.19
CA MET A 1 0.95 19.45 1.39
C MET A 1 1.87 18.28 1.71
N SER A 2 2.41 18.24 2.93
CA SER A 2 3.18 17.08 3.41
C SER A 2 2.20 16.03 3.91
N LEU A 3 2.24 14.83 3.33
CA LEU A 3 1.44 13.70 3.81
C LEU A 3 1.85 13.37 5.25
N THR A 4 0.91 13.18 6.17
CA THR A 4 1.22 12.82 7.56
C THR A 4 1.66 11.35 7.67
N ASN A 5 2.29 10.99 8.79
CA ASN A 5 2.68 9.61 9.06
C ASN A 5 1.47 8.66 9.18
N LYS A 6 0.32 9.17 9.63
CA LYS A 6 -0.94 8.41 9.70
C LYS A 6 -1.47 8.12 8.30
N GLU A 7 -1.58 9.15 7.46
CA GLU A 7 -2.05 8.99 6.07
C GLU A 7 -1.12 8.07 5.27
N LEU A 8 0.19 8.15 5.49
CA LEU A 8 1.15 7.26 4.85
C LEU A 8 0.97 5.80 5.29
N ALA A 9 0.68 5.58 6.58
CA ALA A 9 0.38 4.27 7.13
C ALA A 9 -0.96 3.69 6.60
N ASP A 10 -1.99 4.54 6.49
CA ASP A 10 -3.29 4.17 5.92
C ASP A 10 -3.16 3.78 4.44
N LEU A 11 -2.44 4.57 3.64
CA LEU A 11 -2.14 4.25 2.24
C LEU A 11 -1.38 2.92 2.12
N TYR A 12 -0.35 2.72 2.96
CA TYR A 12 0.40 1.47 2.98
C TYR A 12 -0.51 0.26 3.23
N MET A 13 -1.42 0.36 4.21
CA MET A 13 -2.30 -0.74 4.57
C MET A 13 -3.40 -0.97 3.53
N LYS A 14 -3.98 0.10 2.96
CA LYS A 14 -4.94 0.03 1.86
C LYS A 14 -4.37 -0.73 0.65
N TYR A 15 -3.28 -0.24 0.06
CA TYR A 15 -2.70 -0.88 -1.14
C TYR A 15 -2.20 -2.30 -0.88
N LYS A 16 -1.77 -2.58 0.36
CA LYS A 16 -1.36 -3.94 0.74
C LYS A 16 -2.56 -4.90 0.83
N LYS A 17 -3.72 -4.44 1.32
CA LYS A 17 -4.96 -5.22 1.31
C LYS A 17 -5.46 -5.43 -0.12
N GLU A 18 -5.51 -4.39 -0.94
CA GLU A 18 -5.90 -4.47 -2.35
C GLU A 18 -5.00 -5.45 -3.11
N LYS A 19 -3.68 -5.33 -3.00
CA LYS A 19 -2.74 -6.29 -3.60
C LYS A 19 -2.99 -7.74 -3.16
N LYS A 20 -3.37 -7.97 -1.89
CA LYS A 20 -3.72 -9.31 -1.39
C LYS A 20 -5.02 -9.80 -2.01
N LEU A 21 -6.03 -8.95 -2.11
CA LEU A 21 -7.31 -9.24 -2.75
C LEU A 21 -7.11 -9.67 -4.21
N TYR A 22 -6.25 -8.96 -4.95
CA TYR A 22 -5.93 -9.30 -6.34
C TYR A 22 -5.26 -10.67 -6.49
N LYS A 23 -4.38 -11.04 -5.56
CA LYS A 23 -3.81 -12.39 -5.55
C LYS A 23 -4.85 -13.48 -5.25
N GLN A 24 -5.90 -13.15 -4.52
CA GLN A 24 -6.96 -14.10 -4.14
C GLN A 24 -8.04 -14.21 -5.22
N LYS A 25 -8.32 -13.10 -5.93
CA LYS A 25 -9.22 -13.11 -7.09
C LYS A 25 -8.54 -13.86 -8.23
N LYS A 26 -9.05 -15.05 -8.58
CA LYS A 26 -8.67 -15.80 -9.79
C LYS A 26 -9.23 -15.15 -11.09
N ARG A 27 -9.36 -13.82 -11.12
CA ARG A 27 -9.89 -13.10 -12.29
C ARG A 27 -8.71 -12.64 -13.14
N ASN A 28 -8.74 -12.99 -14.43
CA ASN A 28 -7.66 -12.73 -15.37
C ASN A 28 -8.04 -11.62 -16.38
N SER A 29 -8.61 -10.51 -15.91
CA SER A 29 -8.86 -9.37 -16.79
C SER A 29 -7.61 -8.49 -16.92
N LEU A 30 -7.42 -7.86 -18.10
CA LEU A 30 -6.33 -6.90 -18.31
C LEU A 30 -6.44 -5.71 -17.34
N TYR A 31 -7.67 -5.31 -17.01
CA TYR A 31 -7.95 -4.28 -16.01
C TYR A 31 -7.40 -4.67 -14.63
N ASP A 32 -7.67 -5.89 -14.17
CA ASP A 32 -7.19 -6.39 -12.88
C ASP A 32 -5.66 -6.48 -12.84
N LEU A 33 -5.04 -6.86 -13.97
CA LEU A 33 -3.59 -6.93 -14.10
C LEU A 33 -2.94 -5.54 -14.01
N ASN A 34 -3.48 -4.56 -14.74
CA ASN A 34 -3.01 -3.17 -14.69
C ASN A 34 -3.11 -2.60 -13.29
N HIS A 35 -4.26 -2.79 -12.63
CA HIS A 35 -4.47 -2.32 -11.27
C HIS A 35 -3.51 -2.99 -10.27
N TYR A 36 -3.24 -4.30 -10.41
CA TYR A 36 -2.23 -4.97 -9.59
C TYR A 36 -0.83 -4.37 -9.76
N PHE A 37 -0.44 -3.99 -10.98
CA PHE A 37 0.83 -3.32 -11.24
C PHE A 37 0.86 -1.91 -10.63
N GLU A 38 -0.24 -1.16 -10.70
CA GLU A 38 -0.38 0.14 -10.02
C GLU A 38 -0.24 0.01 -8.51
N CYS A 39 -0.93 -0.95 -7.87
CA CYS A 39 -0.78 -1.21 -6.44
C CYS A 39 0.68 -1.55 -6.08
N LYS A 40 1.38 -2.31 -6.94
CA LYS A 40 2.80 -2.63 -6.74
C LYS A 40 3.67 -1.37 -6.80
N LYS A 41 3.48 -0.51 -7.82
CA LYS A 41 4.24 0.74 -7.98
C LYS A 41 3.99 1.68 -6.79
N ALA A 42 2.73 1.89 -6.41
CA ALA A 42 2.34 2.70 -5.26
C ALA A 42 2.98 2.19 -3.95
N LEU A 43 2.93 0.88 -3.70
CA LEU A 43 3.57 0.29 -2.51
C LEU A 43 5.09 0.49 -2.48
N SER A 44 5.77 0.49 -3.62
CA SER A 44 7.20 0.74 -3.67
C SER A 44 7.52 2.19 -3.27
N LEU A 45 6.76 3.17 -3.80
CA LEU A 45 6.92 4.57 -3.45
C LEU A 45 6.62 4.83 -1.96
N ILE A 46 5.52 4.28 -1.46
CA ILE A 46 5.13 4.40 -0.04
C ILE A 46 6.21 3.81 0.86
N LYS A 47 6.81 2.66 0.50
CA LYS A 47 7.89 2.07 1.29
C LYS A 47 9.15 2.93 1.32
N VAL A 48 9.50 3.58 0.21
CA VAL A 48 10.64 4.51 0.17
C VAL A 48 10.38 5.68 1.12
N GLU A 49 9.18 6.24 1.07
CA GLU A 49 8.80 7.36 1.94
C GLU A 49 8.72 6.94 3.41
N MET A 50 8.18 5.76 3.70
CA MET A 50 8.20 5.18 5.06
C MET A 50 9.63 4.97 5.56
N LEU A 51 10.54 4.49 4.70
CA LEU A 51 11.94 4.29 5.06
C LEU A 51 12.62 5.62 5.40
N ARG A 52 12.42 6.65 4.57
CA ARG A 52 12.93 8.02 4.81
C ARG A 52 12.47 8.58 6.15
N ARG A 53 11.28 8.19 6.61
CA ARG A 53 10.67 8.67 7.87
C ARG A 53 10.87 7.72 9.06
N GLY A 54 11.65 6.65 8.91
CA GLY A 54 11.84 5.65 9.96
C GLY A 54 10.60 4.81 10.31
N LEU A 55 9.55 4.86 9.49
CA LEU A 55 8.28 4.17 9.69
C LEU A 55 8.41 2.67 9.35
N LYS A 56 8.58 1.83 10.38
CA LYS A 56 8.55 0.37 10.20
C LYS A 56 7.11 -0.12 9.96
N LYS A 57 6.97 -1.23 9.25
CA LYS A 57 5.69 -1.93 9.01
C LYS A 57 4.87 -2.18 10.29
N LYS A 58 5.53 -2.46 11.43
CA LYS A 58 4.86 -2.64 12.73
C LYS A 58 4.18 -1.34 13.22
N HIS A 59 4.83 -0.19 13.00
CA HIS A 59 4.28 1.12 13.35
C HIS A 59 3.13 1.50 12.41
N ALA A 60 3.30 1.28 11.10
CA ALA A 60 2.23 1.55 10.14
C ALA A 60 0.94 0.76 10.47
N LYS A 61 1.05 -0.50 10.86
CA LYS A 61 -0.12 -1.29 11.32
C LYS A 61 -0.80 -0.75 12.58
N ARG A 62 -0.05 -0.10 13.48
CA ARG A 62 -0.60 0.48 14.72
C ARG A 62 -1.22 1.85 14.46
N LEU A 63 -0.63 2.61 13.53
CA LEU A 63 -1.08 3.96 13.17
C LEU A 63 -2.27 3.95 12.22
N SER A 64 -2.38 2.92 11.38
CA SER A 64 -3.47 2.82 10.42
C SER A 64 -4.80 2.48 11.07
N SER A 65 -5.87 3.09 10.58
CA SER A 65 -7.25 2.75 10.96
C SER A 65 -7.86 1.64 10.09
N PHE A 66 -7.05 0.98 9.24
CA PHE A 66 -7.44 -0.09 8.32
C PHE A 66 -7.26 -1.50 8.88
#